data_AF-A0A962EI42-F1
#
_entry.id   AF-A0A962EI42-F1
#
_cell.length_a   1.000
_cell.length_b   1.000
_cell.length_c   1.000
_cell.angle_alpha   90.00
_cell.angle_beta   90.00
_cell.angle_gamma   90.00
#
_symmetry.space_group_name_H-M   'P 1'
#
loop_
_entity.id
_entity.type
_entity.pdbx_description
1 polymer ?
#
loop_
_entity_poly.entity_id
_entity_poly.type
_entity_poly.pdbx_seq_one_letter_code
_entity_poly.pdbx_strand_id
1 'polypeptide(L)'
;DTDAAFAFAQSHELMSVPEPRTLVIDTAPAWLGGQSVGGVYPAGPFQPDAETLFLLPNIPDSAPDDAKARFFSAFNTAFNRMILTHELVPGHYVQLKVAARLPHPVRSLFGDGVYTEGWGSFSERLMLDLGWGGPPERLAHYKKQLENLARLIADISVHTRHWDQARLQRFLTEDALLDAQFASNLWQRAVLSSPQLTTYHLGYRDIHSIWLDWRR
;
A
#
# COMPACT_ATOMS: atom_id res chain seq x y z
N ASP A 1 -4.37 -5.24 -16.50
CA ASP A 1 -4.40 -3.85 -15.99
C ASP A 1 -3.03 -3.19 -15.81
N THR A 2 -1.94 -3.92 -15.52
CA THR A 2 -0.62 -3.29 -15.35
C THR A 2 -0.19 -2.42 -16.52
N ASP A 3 -0.15 -2.96 -17.73
CA ASP A 3 0.29 -2.19 -18.91
C ASP A 3 -0.65 -1.00 -19.20
N ALA A 4 -1.94 -1.15 -18.90
CA ALA A 4 -2.89 -0.05 -19.01
C ALA A 4 -2.61 1.07 -17.98
N ALA A 5 -2.17 0.73 -16.76
CA ALA A 5 -1.79 1.73 -15.77
C ALA A 5 -0.55 2.51 -16.20
N PHE A 6 0.46 1.83 -16.76
CA PHE A 6 1.65 2.48 -17.33
C PHE A 6 1.30 3.37 -18.53
N ALA A 7 0.50 2.85 -19.48
CA ALA A 7 0.05 3.62 -20.63
C ALA A 7 -0.77 4.86 -20.22
N PHE A 8 -1.63 4.73 -19.22
CA PHE A 8 -2.40 5.85 -18.67
C PHE A 8 -1.49 6.91 -18.05
N ALA A 9 -0.53 6.50 -17.21
CA ALA A 9 0.40 7.44 -16.58
C ALA A 9 1.26 8.17 -17.64
N GLN A 10 1.67 7.46 -18.69
CA GLN A 10 2.42 8.03 -19.81
C GLN A 10 1.58 8.99 -20.65
N SER A 11 0.32 8.66 -20.95
CA SER A 11 -0.57 9.52 -21.75
C SER A 11 -0.94 10.81 -21.03
N HIS A 12 -0.83 10.84 -19.70
CA HIS A 12 -1.07 12.03 -18.87
C HIS A 12 0.24 12.74 -18.49
N GLU A 13 1.37 12.31 -19.05
CA GLU A 13 2.70 12.90 -18.81
C GLU A 13 3.05 13.04 -17.31
N LEU A 14 2.60 12.08 -16.48
CA LEU A 14 2.72 12.20 -15.01
C LEU A 14 4.16 12.12 -14.52
N MET A 15 4.96 11.30 -15.18
CA MET A 15 6.36 11.10 -14.85
C MET A 15 7.12 10.38 -15.96
N SER A 16 8.44 10.50 -15.94
CA SER A 16 9.31 9.61 -16.70
C SER A 16 9.38 8.24 -16.01
N VAL A 17 9.03 7.18 -16.74
CA VAL A 17 9.16 5.79 -16.27
C VAL A 17 10.59 5.30 -16.54
N PRO A 18 11.34 4.81 -15.54
CA PRO A 18 12.68 4.30 -15.75
C PRO A 18 12.70 3.04 -16.64
N GLU A 19 13.53 3.07 -17.69
CA GLU A 19 13.78 1.91 -18.58
C GLU A 19 15.14 1.26 -18.32
N PRO A 20 15.28 -0.08 -18.36
CA PRO A 20 14.24 -1.03 -18.75
C PRO A 20 13.23 -1.30 -17.62
N ARG A 21 11.98 -1.60 -18.00
CA ARG A 21 10.99 -2.12 -17.05
C ARG A 21 11.34 -3.54 -16.59
N THR A 22 11.97 -3.66 -15.42
CA THR A 22 12.38 -4.94 -14.79
C THR A 22 11.35 -5.49 -13.78
N LEU A 23 10.06 -5.27 -14.03
CA LEU A 23 8.99 -5.71 -13.14
C LEU A 23 8.66 -7.19 -13.36
N VAL A 24 8.74 -8.00 -12.30
CA VAL A 24 8.25 -9.39 -12.28
C VAL A 24 7.04 -9.46 -11.35
N ILE A 25 5.93 -9.99 -11.84
CA ILE A 25 4.70 -10.15 -11.05
C ILE A 25 4.50 -11.63 -10.78
N ASP A 26 4.37 -11.99 -9.51
CA ASP A 26 4.11 -13.38 -9.10
C ASP A 26 3.23 -13.38 -7.84
N THR A 27 2.79 -14.56 -7.41
CA THR A 27 2.12 -14.76 -6.12
C THR A 27 3.14 -14.88 -4.99
N ALA A 28 2.80 -14.35 -3.83
CA ALA A 28 3.62 -14.51 -2.63
C ALA A 28 3.74 -16.01 -2.29
N PRO A 29 4.97 -16.53 -2.08
CA PRO A 29 5.15 -17.92 -1.69
C PRO A 29 4.60 -18.17 -0.29
N ALA A 30 4.19 -19.41 -0.01
CA ALA A 30 3.47 -19.75 1.24
C ALA A 30 4.24 -19.38 2.53
N TRP A 31 5.57 -19.44 2.52
CA TRP A 31 6.41 -19.07 3.67
C TRP A 31 6.44 -17.56 3.95
N LEU A 32 6.06 -16.72 2.98
CA LEU A 32 5.97 -15.27 3.13
C LEU A 32 4.61 -14.82 3.72
N GLY A 33 3.60 -15.69 3.68
CA GLY A 33 2.20 -15.38 4.00
C GLY A 33 1.87 -15.11 5.48
N GLY A 34 2.85 -15.21 6.40
CA GLY A 34 2.62 -15.02 7.83
C GLY A 34 2.47 -13.55 8.27
N GLN A 35 2.96 -12.59 7.47
CA GLN A 35 2.97 -11.16 7.84
C GLN A 35 2.82 -10.21 6.62
N SER A 36 3.12 -10.67 5.40
CA SER A 36 3.10 -9.82 4.20
C SER A 36 1.94 -10.18 3.29
N VAL A 37 0.96 -9.29 3.27
CA VAL A 37 -0.17 -9.27 2.34
C VAL A 37 0.33 -8.71 1.01
N GLY A 38 1.20 -9.45 0.32
CA GLY A 38 1.85 -8.98 -0.91
C GLY A 38 2.69 -7.71 -0.74
N GLY A 39 3.33 -7.26 -1.82
CA GLY A 39 4.10 -6.01 -1.83
C GLY A 39 5.17 -5.95 -2.92
N VAL A 40 5.82 -4.79 -3.00
CA VAL A 40 6.90 -4.51 -3.94
C VAL A 40 8.26 -4.67 -3.27
N TYR A 41 9.10 -5.52 -3.86
CA TYR A 41 10.45 -5.82 -3.43
C TYR A 41 11.42 -5.24 -4.46
N PRO A 42 11.95 -4.03 -4.22
CA PRO A 42 12.73 -3.29 -5.21
C PRO A 42 14.12 -3.88 -5.42
N ALA A 43 14.70 -3.54 -6.56
CA ALA A 43 16.12 -3.71 -6.80
C ALA A 43 16.96 -2.97 -5.76
N GLY A 44 18.07 -3.57 -5.33
CA GLY A 44 19.00 -2.95 -4.39
C GLY A 44 19.78 -1.78 -5.00
N PRO A 45 20.32 -0.87 -4.18
CA PRO A 45 21.04 0.33 -4.63
C PRO A 45 22.33 0.03 -5.42
N PHE A 46 22.88 -1.18 -5.29
CA PHE A 46 24.11 -1.60 -5.98
C PHE A 46 23.83 -2.39 -7.27
N GLN A 47 22.57 -2.72 -7.55
CA GLN A 47 22.13 -3.38 -8.78
C GLN A 47 20.78 -2.78 -9.22
N PRO A 48 20.74 -1.49 -9.60
CA PRO A 48 19.48 -0.80 -9.89
C PRO A 48 18.69 -1.38 -11.06
N ASP A 49 19.35 -2.14 -11.94
CA ASP A 49 18.73 -2.82 -13.08
C ASP A 49 18.35 -4.28 -12.80
N ALA A 50 18.45 -4.74 -11.55
CA ALA A 50 17.89 -6.02 -11.14
C ALA A 50 16.36 -6.02 -11.22
N GLU A 51 15.79 -7.23 -11.16
CA GLU A 51 14.34 -7.43 -11.11
C GLU A 51 13.74 -6.78 -9.85
N THR A 52 12.58 -6.17 -10.01
CA THR A 52 11.71 -5.75 -8.91
C THR A 52 10.52 -6.69 -8.88
N LEU A 53 10.31 -7.35 -7.74
CA LEU A 53 9.23 -8.31 -7.60
C LEU A 53 8.00 -7.60 -7.07
N PHE A 54 6.87 -7.76 -7.73
CA PHE A 54 5.56 -7.42 -7.18
C PHE A 54 4.86 -8.73 -6.84
N LEU A 55 4.89 -9.08 -5.55
CA LEU A 55 4.30 -10.32 -5.05
C LEU A 55 2.86 -10.05 -4.63
N LEU A 56 1.91 -10.69 -5.29
CA LEU A 56 0.50 -10.59 -4.99
C LEU A 56 0.16 -11.40 -3.73
N PRO A 57 -0.72 -10.91 -2.84
CA PRO A 57 -1.23 -11.71 -1.75
C PRO A 57 -1.83 -13.02 -2.29
N ASN A 58 -1.61 -14.11 -1.58
CA ASN A 58 -2.12 -15.42 -1.96
C ASN A 58 -2.79 -16.12 -0.76
N ILE A 59 -3.75 -17.00 -1.04
CA ILE A 59 -4.39 -17.86 -0.06
C ILE A 59 -4.17 -19.33 -0.46
N PRO A 60 -3.83 -20.24 0.47
CA PRO A 60 -3.61 -21.65 0.13
C PRO A 60 -4.83 -22.32 -0.49
N ASP A 61 -4.62 -23.20 -1.47
CA ASP A 61 -5.69 -23.99 -2.09
C ASP A 61 -6.43 -24.88 -1.08
N SER A 62 -5.77 -25.26 0.02
CA SER A 62 -6.36 -26.04 1.11
C SER A 62 -7.22 -25.21 2.07
N ALA A 63 -7.29 -23.88 1.91
CA ALA A 63 -8.09 -23.03 2.79
C ALA A 63 -9.60 -23.32 2.65
N PRO A 64 -10.38 -23.18 3.74
CA PRO A 64 -11.84 -23.28 3.69
C PRO A 64 -12.47 -22.31 2.67
N ASP A 65 -13.60 -22.71 2.08
CA ASP A 65 -14.26 -21.93 1.02
C ASP A 65 -14.73 -20.56 1.50
N ASP A 66 -15.18 -20.45 2.75
CA ASP A 66 -15.55 -19.18 3.38
C ASP A 66 -14.34 -18.24 3.54
N ALA A 67 -13.17 -18.80 3.88
CA ALA A 67 -11.92 -18.04 3.97
C ALA A 67 -11.48 -17.53 2.59
N LYS A 68 -11.57 -18.38 1.55
CA LYS A 68 -11.32 -17.96 0.16
C LYS A 68 -12.29 -16.87 -0.29
N ALA A 69 -13.58 -17.02 -0.01
CA ALA A 69 -14.58 -16.02 -0.36
C ALA A 69 -14.30 -14.66 0.29
N ARG A 70 -13.94 -14.64 1.59
CA ARG A 70 -13.56 -13.41 2.30
C ARG A 70 -12.29 -12.79 1.73
N PHE A 71 -11.28 -13.60 1.42
CA PHE A 71 -10.03 -13.16 0.80
C PHE A 71 -10.29 -12.47 -0.56
N PHE A 72 -10.99 -13.14 -1.48
CA PHE A 72 -11.28 -12.56 -2.80
C PHE A 72 -12.28 -11.41 -2.75
N SER A 73 -13.13 -11.33 -1.72
CA SER A 73 -13.97 -10.15 -1.47
C SER A 73 -13.14 -8.94 -1.04
N ALA A 74 -12.12 -9.14 -0.20
CA ALA A 74 -11.19 -8.10 0.20
C ALA A 74 -10.29 -7.64 -0.96
N PHE A 75 -9.78 -8.58 -1.76
CA PHE A 75 -8.99 -8.33 -2.98
C PHE A 75 -9.84 -8.40 -4.25
N ASN A 76 -10.98 -7.71 -4.25
CA ASN A 76 -11.86 -7.65 -5.41
C ASN A 76 -11.25 -6.82 -6.57
N THR A 77 -11.88 -6.89 -7.75
CA THR A 77 -11.40 -6.22 -8.97
C THR A 77 -11.16 -4.73 -8.78
N ALA A 78 -12.08 -4.01 -8.13
CA ALA A 78 -11.97 -2.57 -7.94
C ALA A 78 -10.81 -2.21 -7.00
N PHE A 79 -10.64 -2.96 -5.91
CA PHE A 79 -9.49 -2.79 -5.03
C PHE A 79 -8.17 -3.07 -5.75
N ASN A 80 -8.09 -4.20 -6.47
CA ASN A 80 -6.87 -4.58 -7.18
C ASN A 80 -6.52 -3.57 -8.28
N ARG A 81 -7.50 -3.03 -9.02
CA ARG A 81 -7.25 -2.01 -10.03
C ARG A 81 -6.77 -0.68 -9.42
N MET A 82 -7.35 -0.29 -8.28
CA MET A 82 -6.94 0.90 -7.54
C MET A 82 -5.52 0.74 -6.98
N ILE A 83 -5.21 -0.38 -6.34
CA ILE A 83 -3.92 -0.60 -5.66
C ILE A 83 -2.74 -0.71 -6.62
N LEU A 84 -2.95 -1.02 -7.91
CA LEU A 84 -1.88 -0.95 -8.92
C LEU A 84 -1.19 0.42 -8.97
N THR A 85 -1.91 1.50 -8.65
CA THR A 85 -1.36 2.85 -8.64
C THR A 85 -0.47 3.12 -7.43
N HIS A 86 -0.75 2.44 -6.31
CA HIS A 86 0.06 2.45 -5.09
C HIS A 86 1.34 1.64 -5.28
N GLU A 87 1.21 0.43 -5.82
CA GLU A 87 2.32 -0.52 -5.90
C GLU A 87 3.19 -0.27 -7.13
N LEU A 88 2.62 0.13 -8.27
CA LEU A 88 3.34 0.16 -9.54
C LEU A 88 3.61 1.58 -10.03
N VAL A 89 2.61 2.22 -10.61
CA VAL A 89 2.79 3.49 -11.33
C VAL A 89 1.66 4.46 -11.02
N PRO A 90 1.98 5.69 -10.54
CA PRO A 90 3.30 6.27 -10.27
C PRO A 90 3.93 5.83 -8.93
N GLY A 91 3.34 4.84 -8.25
CA GLY A 91 3.70 4.41 -6.89
C GLY A 91 5.04 3.69 -6.70
N HIS A 92 5.06 2.67 -5.84
CA HIS A 92 6.28 2.10 -5.26
C HIS A 92 7.30 1.60 -6.29
N TYR A 93 6.87 0.88 -7.32
CA TYR A 93 7.79 0.38 -8.35
C TYR A 93 8.58 1.53 -8.96
N VAL A 94 7.93 2.58 -9.44
CA VAL A 94 8.63 3.70 -10.06
C VAL A 94 9.42 4.49 -9.02
N GLN A 95 8.83 4.78 -7.85
CA GLN A 95 9.49 5.48 -6.74
C GLN A 95 10.83 4.84 -6.36
N LEU A 96 10.81 3.53 -6.13
CA LEU A 96 11.97 2.78 -5.65
C LEU A 96 12.97 2.52 -6.78
N LYS A 97 12.51 2.34 -8.03
CA LYS A 97 13.38 2.22 -9.19
C LYS A 97 14.17 3.51 -9.44
N VAL A 98 13.54 4.67 -9.28
CA VAL A 98 14.22 5.98 -9.34
C VAL A 98 15.23 6.11 -8.20
N ALA A 99 14.84 5.76 -6.97
CA ALA A 99 15.72 5.82 -5.81
C ALA A 99 16.96 4.92 -5.96
N ALA A 100 16.81 3.73 -6.55
CA ALA A 100 17.92 2.82 -6.81
C ALA A 100 18.92 3.36 -7.83
N ARG A 101 18.47 4.13 -8.83
CA ARG A 101 19.33 4.73 -9.87
C ARG A 101 20.06 5.99 -9.42
N LEU A 102 19.56 6.65 -8.38
CA LEU A 102 20.18 7.83 -7.78
C LEU A 102 20.51 7.55 -6.30
N PRO A 103 21.30 6.50 -6.01
CA PRO A 103 21.47 6.04 -4.65
C PRO A 103 22.28 7.05 -3.86
N HIS A 104 21.71 7.54 -2.76
CA HIS A 104 22.44 8.30 -1.76
C HIS A 104 22.81 7.34 -0.62
N PRO A 105 24.09 7.19 -0.25
CA PRO A 105 24.53 6.16 0.70
C PRO A 105 23.70 6.09 1.99
N VAL A 106 23.37 7.25 2.57
CA VAL A 106 22.53 7.32 3.78
C VAL A 106 21.07 6.92 3.50
N ARG A 107 20.46 7.40 2.41
CA ARG A 107 19.03 7.15 2.14
C ARG A 107 18.78 5.73 1.64
N SER A 108 19.78 5.12 1.02
CA SER A 108 19.76 3.71 0.62
C SER A 108 19.82 2.75 1.81
N LEU A 109 20.38 3.18 2.95
CA LEU A 109 20.45 2.39 4.19
C LEU A 109 19.34 2.75 5.19
N PHE A 110 18.93 4.01 5.21
CA PHE A 110 17.98 4.58 6.17
C PHE A 110 16.80 5.21 5.42
N GLY A 111 16.00 4.35 4.79
CA GLY A 111 14.78 4.78 4.09
C GLY A 111 13.76 5.37 5.06
N ASP A 112 12.96 6.32 4.57
CA ASP A 112 11.84 6.88 5.32
C ASP A 112 10.53 6.17 4.94
N GLY A 113 9.97 5.43 5.88
CA GLY A 113 8.69 4.73 5.71
C GLY A 113 7.51 5.68 5.58
N VAL A 114 7.56 6.87 6.18
CA VAL A 114 6.49 7.88 6.07
C VAL A 114 6.43 8.41 4.64
N TYR A 115 7.58 8.80 4.08
CA TYR A 115 7.67 9.19 2.67
C TYR A 115 7.27 8.05 1.71
N THR A 116 7.78 6.83 1.96
CA THR A 116 7.51 5.68 1.09
C THR A 116 6.01 5.40 0.97
N GLU A 117 5.36 5.14 2.10
CA GLU A 117 3.92 4.79 2.15
C GLU A 117 3.01 5.98 1.82
N GLY A 118 3.46 7.18 2.16
CA GLY A 118 2.78 8.42 1.81
C GLY A 118 2.70 8.61 0.30
N TRP A 119 3.80 8.38 -0.42
CA TRP A 119 3.84 8.51 -1.88
C TRP A 119 2.91 7.51 -2.57
N GLY A 120 2.92 6.24 -2.14
CA GLY A 120 2.00 5.23 -2.65
C GLY A 120 0.55 5.64 -2.44
N SER A 121 0.20 6.07 -1.21
CA SER A 121 -1.17 6.48 -0.86
C SER A 121 -1.60 7.76 -1.61
N PHE A 122 -0.68 8.68 -1.86
CA PHE A 122 -0.92 9.87 -2.69
C PHE A 122 -1.14 9.49 -4.16
N SER A 123 -0.33 8.56 -4.69
CA SER A 123 -0.41 8.06 -6.07
C SER A 123 -1.77 7.47 -6.41
N GLU A 124 -2.39 6.78 -5.44
CA GLU A 124 -3.78 6.32 -5.57
C GLU A 124 -4.72 7.46 -5.91
N ARG A 125 -4.72 8.50 -5.08
CA ARG A 125 -5.63 9.63 -5.23
C ARG A 125 -5.34 10.39 -6.51
N LEU A 126 -4.07 10.58 -6.86
CA LEU A 126 -3.65 11.28 -8.06
C LEU A 126 -4.19 10.61 -9.33
N MET A 127 -3.90 9.33 -9.52
CA MET A 127 -4.34 8.57 -10.71
C MET A 127 -5.86 8.55 -10.84
N LEU A 128 -6.51 8.29 -9.71
CA LEU A 128 -7.95 8.33 -9.58
C LEU A 128 -8.54 9.70 -9.99
N ASP A 129 -8.01 10.81 -9.51
CA ASP A 129 -8.49 12.16 -9.85
C ASP A 129 -8.27 12.53 -11.33
N LEU A 130 -7.30 11.88 -11.99
CA LEU A 130 -7.03 12.03 -13.42
C LEU A 130 -7.94 11.16 -14.30
N GLY A 131 -8.77 10.31 -13.71
CA GLY A 131 -9.71 9.45 -14.45
C GLY A 131 -9.26 8.00 -14.61
N TRP A 132 -8.25 7.54 -13.85
CA TRP A 132 -7.99 6.11 -13.73
C TRP A 132 -9.13 5.42 -12.97
N GLY A 133 -9.76 4.42 -13.58
CA GLY A 133 -10.87 3.68 -12.96
C GLY A 133 -12.18 4.47 -12.93
N GLY A 134 -13.12 4.05 -12.07
CA GLY A 134 -14.45 4.64 -11.96
C GLY A 134 -14.99 4.68 -10.53
N PRO A 135 -16.32 4.80 -10.37
CA PRO A 135 -16.96 4.83 -9.05
C PRO A 135 -16.60 3.63 -8.14
N PRO A 136 -16.48 2.37 -8.63
CA PRO A 136 -16.06 1.25 -7.79
C PRO A 136 -14.64 1.40 -7.22
N GLU A 137 -13.65 1.78 -8.04
CA GLU A 137 -12.26 2.01 -7.61
C GLU A 137 -12.17 3.19 -6.63
N ARG A 138 -13.00 4.22 -6.84
CA ARG A 138 -13.12 5.35 -5.91
C ARG A 138 -13.59 4.90 -4.53
N LEU A 139 -14.61 4.04 -4.50
CA LEU A 139 -15.13 3.48 -3.26
C LEU A 139 -14.10 2.59 -2.58
N ALA A 140 -13.36 1.77 -3.34
CA ALA A 140 -12.26 0.97 -2.82
C ALA A 140 -11.16 1.83 -2.19
N HIS A 141 -10.80 2.96 -2.82
CA HIS A 141 -9.86 3.92 -2.23
C HIS A 141 -10.38 4.54 -0.94
N TYR A 142 -11.65 4.95 -0.86
CA TYR A 142 -12.21 5.47 0.40
C TYR A 142 -12.21 4.43 1.52
N LYS A 143 -12.52 3.17 1.21
CA LYS A 143 -12.38 2.06 2.16
C LYS A 143 -10.93 1.91 2.65
N LYS A 144 -9.95 1.96 1.75
CA LYS A 144 -8.51 1.89 2.12
C LYS A 144 -8.08 3.10 2.96
N GLN A 145 -8.60 4.29 2.68
CA GLN A 145 -8.32 5.48 3.49
C GLN A 145 -8.90 5.37 4.91
N LEU A 146 -10.10 4.78 5.04
CA LEU A 146 -10.69 4.46 6.34
C LEU A 146 -9.83 3.44 7.10
N GLU A 147 -9.34 2.39 6.43
CA GLU A 147 -8.40 1.42 7.02
C GLU A 147 -7.11 2.09 7.49
N ASN A 148 -6.53 3.00 6.71
CA ASN A 148 -5.32 3.74 7.06
C ASN A 148 -5.53 4.66 8.27
N LEU A 149 -6.69 5.33 8.37
CA LEU A 149 -7.07 6.12 9.54
C LEU A 149 -7.28 5.24 10.78
N ALA A 150 -7.93 4.08 10.62
CA ALA A 150 -8.12 3.13 11.71
C ALA A 150 -6.79 2.58 12.23
N ARG A 151 -5.83 2.28 11.33
CA ARG A 151 -4.44 1.91 11.68
C ARG A 151 -3.75 2.98 12.52
N LEU A 152 -3.84 4.25 12.11
CA LEU A 152 -3.28 5.38 12.86
C LEU A 152 -3.88 5.49 14.27
N ILE A 153 -5.21 5.44 14.38
CA ILE A 153 -5.93 5.52 15.66
C ILE A 153 -5.56 4.33 16.54
N ALA A 154 -5.49 3.13 15.98
CA ALA A 154 -5.13 1.90 16.68
C ALA A 154 -3.74 2.01 17.32
N ASP A 155 -2.72 2.36 16.54
CA ASP A 155 -1.33 2.45 17.01
C ASP A 155 -1.20 3.46 18.15
N ILE A 156 -1.70 4.68 17.94
CA ILE A 156 -1.68 5.74 18.95
C ILE A 156 -2.44 5.30 20.20
N SER A 157 -3.62 4.70 20.06
CA SER A 157 -4.48 4.41 21.20
C SER A 157 -3.98 3.22 22.04
N VAL A 158 -3.38 2.22 21.42
CA VAL A 158 -2.71 1.12 22.13
C VAL A 158 -1.55 1.66 22.97
N HIS A 159 -0.70 2.53 22.39
CA HIS A 159 0.52 3.00 23.06
C HIS A 159 0.33 4.20 23.99
N THR A 160 -0.71 5.02 23.80
CA THR A 160 -0.90 6.27 24.56
C THR A 160 -2.20 6.34 25.36
N ARG A 161 -3.17 5.45 25.08
CA ARG A 161 -4.51 5.46 25.71
C ARG A 161 -4.88 4.13 26.36
N HIS A 162 -3.92 3.23 26.51
CA HIS A 162 -4.07 1.92 27.15
C HIS A 162 -5.24 1.10 26.59
N TRP A 163 -5.45 1.14 25.26
CA TRP A 163 -6.42 0.25 24.64
C TRP A 163 -5.92 -1.20 24.75
N ASP A 164 -6.77 -2.06 25.30
CA ASP A 164 -6.55 -3.50 25.26
C ASP A 164 -7.03 -4.09 23.92
N GLN A 165 -6.73 -5.38 23.70
CA GLN A 165 -7.07 -6.08 22.47
C GLN A 165 -8.58 -6.05 22.21
N ALA A 166 -9.41 -6.24 23.24
CA ALA A 166 -10.85 -6.28 23.11
C ALA A 166 -11.42 -4.92 22.69
N ARG A 167 -10.92 -3.83 23.27
CA ARG A 167 -11.30 -2.46 22.90
C ARG A 167 -10.88 -2.13 21.49
N LEU A 168 -9.66 -2.48 21.10
CA LEU A 168 -9.19 -2.27 19.73
C LEU A 168 -10.05 -3.05 18.73
N GLN A 169 -10.35 -4.32 19.01
CA GLN A 169 -11.18 -5.14 18.14
C GLN A 169 -12.58 -4.54 17.94
N ARG A 170 -13.25 -4.10 19.02
CA ARG A 170 -14.55 -3.43 18.92
C ARG A 170 -14.49 -2.18 18.04
N PHE A 171 -13.50 -1.30 18.26
CA PHE A 171 -13.32 -0.12 17.41
C PHE A 171 -13.15 -0.50 15.93
N LEU A 172 -12.30 -1.50 15.64
CA LEU A 172 -12.04 -1.89 14.25
C LEU A 172 -13.26 -2.49 13.57
N THR A 173 -14.08 -3.27 14.27
CA THR A 173 -15.26 -3.94 13.69
C THR A 173 -16.51 -3.05 13.68
N GLU A 174 -16.75 -2.29 14.74
CA GLU A 174 -17.98 -1.52 14.93
C GLU A 174 -17.86 -0.11 14.37
N ASP A 175 -16.73 0.58 14.62
CA ASP A 175 -16.54 1.98 14.22
C ASP A 175 -15.85 2.10 12.84
N ALA A 176 -14.82 1.28 12.59
CA ALA A 176 -14.05 1.32 11.35
C ALA A 176 -14.57 0.36 10.25
N LEU A 177 -15.61 -0.43 10.54
CA LEU A 177 -16.27 -1.36 9.62
C LEU A 177 -15.32 -2.36 8.95
N LEU A 178 -14.31 -2.82 9.69
CA LEU A 178 -13.30 -3.76 9.19
C LEU A 178 -13.66 -5.20 9.52
N ASP A 179 -13.21 -6.10 8.66
CA ASP A 179 -13.37 -7.54 8.85
C ASP A 179 -12.63 -8.02 10.12
N ALA A 180 -13.24 -8.95 10.86
CA ALA A 180 -12.70 -9.44 12.13
C ALA A 180 -11.28 -10.05 12.01
N GLN A 181 -10.96 -10.67 10.87
CA GLN A 181 -9.61 -11.21 10.63
C GLN A 181 -8.59 -10.08 10.50
N PHE A 182 -8.96 -9.03 9.77
CA PHE A 182 -8.13 -7.83 9.65
C PHE A 182 -7.94 -7.15 11.01
N ALA A 183 -9.00 -7.07 11.83
CA ALA A 183 -8.94 -6.51 13.16
C ALA A 183 -7.99 -7.30 14.09
N SER A 184 -8.04 -8.63 14.03
CA SER A 184 -7.12 -9.50 14.80
C SER A 184 -5.65 -9.28 14.39
N ASN A 185 -5.38 -9.19 13.09
CA ASN A 185 -4.03 -8.96 12.58
C ASN A 185 -3.48 -7.58 12.99
N LEU A 186 -4.33 -6.56 13.08
CA LEU A 186 -3.91 -5.21 13.49
C LEU A 186 -3.44 -5.13 14.94
N TRP A 187 -4.00 -5.91 15.86
CA TRP A 187 -3.51 -5.95 17.24
C TRP A 187 -2.04 -6.40 17.28
N GLN A 188 -1.73 -7.52 16.61
CA GLN A 188 -0.35 -8.02 16.56
C GLN A 188 0.60 -6.99 15.95
N ARG A 189 0.20 -6.33 14.85
CA ARG A 189 1.02 -5.27 14.24
C ARG A 189 1.23 -4.07 15.16
N ALA A 190 0.18 -3.59 15.82
CA ALA A 190 0.28 -2.45 16.72
C ALA A 190 1.27 -2.70 17.88
N VAL A 191 1.30 -3.93 18.41
CA VAL A 191 2.20 -4.28 19.53
C VAL A 191 3.62 -4.60 19.04
N LEU A 192 3.80 -5.15 17.84
CA LEU A 192 5.09 -5.63 17.34
C LEU A 192 5.87 -4.64 16.48
N SER A 193 5.23 -3.62 15.88
CA SER A 193 5.88 -2.76 14.89
C SER A 193 5.50 -1.28 14.95
N SER A 194 5.20 -0.73 16.13
CA SER A 194 4.96 0.71 16.27
C SER A 194 6.23 1.54 15.96
N PRO A 195 6.12 2.72 15.32
CA PRO A 195 4.90 3.41 14.87
C PRO A 195 4.52 3.14 13.40
N GLN A 196 4.89 1.99 12.82
CA GLN A 196 4.75 1.72 11.38
C GLN A 196 3.32 1.91 10.85
N LEU A 197 2.29 1.56 11.64
CA LEU A 197 0.90 1.71 11.23
C LEU A 197 0.47 3.17 10.95
N THR A 198 1.22 4.14 11.48
CA THR A 198 0.94 5.57 11.32
C THR A 198 1.46 6.14 9.98
N THR A 199 2.42 5.48 9.34
CA THR A 199 3.17 6.03 8.20
C THR A 199 2.28 6.34 7.00
N TYR A 200 1.34 5.45 6.70
CA TYR A 200 0.42 5.57 5.56
C TYR A 200 -0.37 6.88 5.58
N HIS A 201 -1.10 7.14 6.66
CA HIS A 201 -1.98 8.31 6.74
C HIS A 201 -1.18 9.61 6.92
N LEU A 202 -0.16 9.61 7.77
CA LEU A 202 0.66 10.80 8.00
C LEU A 202 1.41 11.20 6.73
N GLY A 203 2.06 10.24 6.06
CA GLY A 203 2.76 10.48 4.80
C GLY A 203 1.81 10.97 3.70
N TYR A 204 0.64 10.34 3.55
CA TYR A 204 -0.39 10.78 2.60
C TYR A 204 -0.79 12.24 2.85
N ARG A 205 -1.13 12.57 4.10
CA ARG A 205 -1.60 13.90 4.48
C ARG A 205 -0.55 14.96 4.14
N ASP A 206 0.70 14.71 4.49
CA ASP A 206 1.77 15.68 4.33
C ASP A 206 2.12 15.89 2.84
N ILE A 207 2.24 14.81 2.06
CA ILE A 207 2.47 14.91 0.60
C ILE A 207 1.28 15.57 -0.10
N HIS A 208 0.05 15.20 0.27
CA HIS A 208 -1.15 15.80 -0.31
C HIS A 208 -1.28 17.29 0.03
N SER A 209 -0.87 17.71 1.23
CA SER A 209 -0.83 19.13 1.60
C SER A 209 0.15 19.90 0.70
N ILE A 210 1.36 19.38 0.51
CA ILE A 210 2.36 19.98 -0.39
C ILE A 210 1.83 20.09 -1.82
N TRP A 211 1.15 19.05 -2.31
CA TRP A 211 0.53 19.06 -3.63
C TRP A 211 -0.55 20.13 -3.77
N LEU A 212 -1.42 20.28 -2.77
CA LEU A 212 -2.46 21.31 -2.77
C LEU A 212 -1.86 22.72 -2.72
N ASP A 213 -0.81 22.93 -1.93
CA ASP A 213 -0.13 24.22 -1.85
C ASP A 213 0.59 24.56 -3.17
N TRP A 214 1.17 23.58 -3.85
CA TRP A 214 1.79 23.77 -5.17
C TRP A 214 0.77 24.11 -6.28
N ARG A 215 -0.47 23.60 -6.18
CA ARG A 215 -1.54 23.87 -7.16
C ARG A 215 -2.24 25.22 -6.99
N ARG A 216 -2.02 25.91 -5.87
CA ARG A 216 -2.58 27.26 -5.62
C ARG A 216 -1.79 28.32 -6.37
#